data_AF-A0A3D3GP68-F1
#
_entry.id   AF-A0A3D3GP68-F1
#
_cell.length_a   1.000
_cell.length_b   1.000
_cell.length_c   1.000
_cell.angle_alpha   90.00
_cell.angle_beta   90.00
_cell.angle_gamma   90.00
#
_symmetry.space_group_name_H-M   'P 1'
#
loop_
_entity.id
_entity.type
_entity.pdbx_description
1 polymer ?
#
loop_
_entity_poly.entity_id
_entity_poly.type
_entity_poly.pdbx_seq_one_letter_code
_entity_poly.pdbx_strand_id
1 'polypeptide(L)'
;MTDSSRAKEYQRIKKMLSLVHLLLTPALLALWVLTPLASETRQMTVSFTDNPWIQVAVFFAVFSLFFFIIDFPLSFYSGFILEHRFQLSNLSLWGWIWEMKKRAVLSFLFSLALIQGLYFLIRFQPGSWWLWAWAAYAGVSWIMGKLFPVFVVPLFYKYQTLPEGELRSRILSLLSRFGLPAANIFSLNLSKTTKKANAAFMGLGKTKRVVLSDT
;
A
#
# COMPACT_ATOMS: atom_id res chain seq x y z
N MET A 1 -9.30 3.46 33.45
CA MET A 1 -8.04 3.05 32.79
C MET A 1 -7.25 4.30 32.45
N THR A 2 -5.96 4.34 32.74
CA THR A 2 -5.10 5.47 32.35
C THR A 2 -4.83 5.44 30.84
N ASP A 3 -4.54 6.58 30.21
CA ASP A 3 -4.24 6.60 28.77
C ASP A 3 -3.07 5.67 28.41
N SER A 4 -2.09 5.53 29.31
CA SER A 4 -0.97 4.60 29.18
C SER A 4 -1.40 3.12 29.14
N SER A 5 -2.36 2.70 29.99
CA SER A 5 -2.81 1.31 29.98
C SER A 5 -3.58 0.98 28.70
N ARG A 6 -4.41 1.91 28.22
CA ARG A 6 -5.17 1.75 26.97
C ARG A 6 -4.24 1.67 25.75
N ALA A 7 -3.20 2.52 25.71
CA ALA A 7 -2.19 2.47 24.65
C ALA A 7 -1.42 1.13 24.62
N LYS A 8 -1.03 0.60 25.79
CA LYS A 8 -0.35 -0.70 25.90
C LYS A 8 -1.22 -1.85 25.40
N GLU A 9 -2.51 -1.85 25.75
CA GLU A 9 -3.47 -2.86 25.29
C GLU A 9 -3.62 -2.83 23.76
N TYR A 10 -3.84 -1.64 23.19
CA TYR A 10 -3.93 -1.45 21.74
C TYR A 10 -2.69 -2.00 21.03
N GLN A 11 -1.49 -1.62 21.50
CA GLN A 11 -0.23 -2.05 20.89
C GLN A 11 0.00 -3.56 21.04
N ARG A 12 -0.39 -4.16 22.16
CA ARG A 12 -0.31 -5.62 22.35
C ARG A 12 -1.17 -6.36 21.31
N ILE A 13 -2.42 -5.94 21.14
CA ILE A 13 -3.33 -6.54 20.15
C ILE A 13 -2.77 -6.35 18.73
N LYS A 14 -2.33 -5.13 18.39
CA LYS A 14 -1.74 -4.84 17.06
C LYS A 14 -0.50 -5.70 16.78
N LYS A 15 0.40 -5.87 17.75
CA LYS A 15 1.57 -6.73 17.62
C LYS A 15 1.20 -8.19 17.40
N MET A 16 0.25 -8.71 18.18
CA MET A 16 -0.23 -10.08 18.00
C MET A 16 -0.81 -10.28 16.59
N LEU A 17 -1.67 -9.36 16.12
CA LEU A 17 -2.22 -9.40 14.77
C LEU A 17 -1.11 -9.33 13.70
N SER A 18 -0.09 -8.50 13.88
CA SER A 18 1.04 -8.45 12.95
C SER A 18 1.83 -9.75 12.89
N LEU A 19 2.00 -10.44 14.03
CA LEU A 19 2.64 -11.75 14.06
C LEU A 19 1.78 -12.80 13.34
N VAL A 20 0.46 -12.77 13.51
CA VAL A 20 -0.44 -13.65 12.77
C VAL A 20 -0.34 -13.37 11.27
N HIS A 21 -0.39 -12.12 10.81
CA HIS A 21 -0.22 -11.79 9.38
C HIS A 21 1.14 -12.23 8.82
N LEU A 22 2.21 -12.04 9.61
CA LEU A 22 3.57 -12.45 9.25
C LEU A 22 3.67 -13.97 9.02
N LEU A 23 2.99 -14.76 9.84
CA LEU A 23 2.96 -16.23 9.71
C LEU A 23 1.95 -16.71 8.65
N LEU A 24 0.82 -16.00 8.52
CA LEU A 24 -0.24 -16.32 7.56
C LEU A 24 0.28 -16.24 6.13
N THR A 25 1.04 -15.21 5.78
CA THR A 25 1.54 -15.00 4.41
C THR A 25 2.34 -16.19 3.86
N PRO A 26 3.43 -16.66 4.50
CA PRO A 26 4.17 -17.82 4.04
C PRO A 26 3.36 -19.11 4.14
N ALA A 27 2.45 -19.24 5.12
CA ALA A 27 1.56 -20.40 5.21
C ALA A 27 0.60 -20.48 4.01
N LEU A 28 0.05 -19.35 3.56
CA LEU A 28 -0.79 -19.28 2.37
C LEU A 28 -0.01 -19.55 1.09
N LEU A 29 1.23 -19.06 0.98
CA LEU A 29 2.11 -19.38 -0.14
C LEU A 29 2.42 -20.89 -0.17
N ALA A 30 2.77 -21.47 0.98
CA ALA A 30 3.01 -22.90 1.11
C ALA A 30 1.75 -23.69 0.75
N LEU A 31 0.58 -23.29 1.24
CA LEU A 31 -0.70 -23.90 0.89
C LEU A 31 -0.94 -23.84 -0.62
N TRP A 32 -0.75 -22.67 -1.25
CA TRP A 32 -0.94 -22.48 -2.68
C TRP A 32 -0.02 -23.37 -3.55
N VAL A 33 1.24 -23.57 -3.11
CA VAL A 33 2.27 -24.31 -3.86
C VAL A 33 2.23 -25.82 -3.58
N LEU A 34 2.01 -26.22 -2.32
CA LEU A 34 2.06 -27.61 -1.88
C LEU A 34 0.75 -28.36 -2.16
N THR A 35 -0.34 -27.65 -2.43
CA THR A 35 -1.62 -28.24 -2.83
C THR A 35 -1.83 -28.13 -4.34
N PRO A 36 -2.81 -28.87 -4.91
CA PRO A 36 -3.13 -28.78 -6.32
C PRO A 36 -3.65 -27.41 -6.79
N LEU A 37 -3.92 -26.45 -5.89
CA LEU A 37 -4.51 -25.14 -6.21
C LEU A 37 -3.79 -24.42 -7.36
N ALA A 38 -2.46 -24.36 -7.33
CA ALA A 38 -1.69 -23.74 -8.41
C ALA A 38 -1.85 -24.49 -9.73
N SER A 39 -1.80 -25.83 -9.71
CA SER A 39 -1.95 -26.64 -10.92
C SER A 39 -3.36 -26.60 -11.50
N GLU A 40 -4.39 -26.65 -10.65
CA GLU A 40 -5.79 -26.55 -11.05
C GLU A 40 -6.10 -25.18 -11.64
N THR A 41 -5.61 -24.11 -10.99
CA THR A 41 -5.75 -22.75 -11.52
C THR A 41 -5.10 -22.63 -12.89
N ARG A 42 -3.89 -23.20 -13.07
CA ARG A 42 -3.22 -23.24 -14.37
C ARG A 42 -4.03 -24.03 -15.41
N GLN A 43 -4.52 -25.22 -15.07
CA GLN A 43 -5.29 -26.05 -15.99
C GLN A 43 -6.60 -25.38 -16.42
N MET A 44 -7.34 -24.81 -15.48
CA MET A 44 -8.54 -24.01 -15.73
C MET A 44 -8.24 -22.84 -16.67
N THR A 45 -7.09 -22.20 -16.49
CA THR A 45 -6.73 -21.03 -17.27
C THR A 45 -6.33 -21.40 -18.71
N VAL A 46 -5.61 -22.52 -18.89
CA VAL A 46 -5.23 -23.04 -20.21
C VAL A 46 -6.44 -23.61 -20.95
N SER A 47 -7.41 -24.21 -20.27
CA SER A 47 -8.63 -24.71 -20.91
C SER A 47 -9.55 -23.60 -21.39
N PHE A 48 -9.47 -22.41 -20.78
CA PHE A 48 -10.30 -21.25 -21.15
C PHE A 48 -9.74 -20.45 -22.33
N THR A 49 -8.42 -20.38 -22.50
CA THR A 49 -7.80 -19.55 -23.56
C THR A 49 -6.36 -19.96 -23.88
N ASP A 50 -5.98 -19.86 -25.15
CA ASP A 50 -4.60 -20.04 -25.61
C ASP A 50 -3.74 -18.77 -25.49
N ASN A 51 -4.35 -17.61 -25.18
CA ASN A 51 -3.61 -16.35 -25.13
C ASN A 51 -2.77 -16.25 -23.83
N PRO A 52 -1.43 -16.24 -23.92
CA PRO A 52 -0.57 -16.30 -22.75
C PRO A 52 -0.66 -15.05 -21.84
N TRP A 53 -1.14 -13.92 -22.36
CA TRP A 53 -1.37 -12.71 -21.57
C TRP A 53 -2.61 -12.84 -20.70
N ILE A 54 -3.70 -13.36 -21.27
CA ILE A 54 -4.94 -13.61 -20.53
C ILE A 54 -4.69 -14.69 -19.49
N GLN A 55 -3.90 -15.72 -19.83
CA GLN A 55 -3.55 -16.76 -18.88
C GLN A 55 -2.86 -16.22 -17.63
N VAL A 56 -1.82 -15.38 -17.80
CA VAL A 56 -1.13 -14.74 -16.68
C VAL A 56 -2.07 -13.85 -15.86
N ALA A 57 -2.97 -13.10 -16.53
CA ALA A 57 -3.90 -12.21 -15.85
C ALA A 57 -4.92 -12.97 -15.00
N VAL A 58 -5.53 -14.02 -15.54
CA VAL A 58 -6.51 -14.85 -14.84
C VAL A 58 -5.85 -15.59 -13.67
N PHE A 59 -4.69 -16.20 -13.90
CA PHE A 59 -3.95 -16.86 -12.83
C PHE A 59 -3.64 -15.90 -11.66
N PHE A 60 -3.13 -14.70 -11.99
CA PHE A 60 -2.83 -13.70 -10.97
C PHE A 60 -4.09 -13.18 -10.27
N ALA A 61 -5.23 -13.06 -10.97
CA ALA A 61 -6.50 -12.68 -10.39
C ALA A 61 -7.00 -13.71 -9.36
N VAL A 62 -6.99 -15.00 -9.71
CA VAL A 62 -7.40 -16.08 -8.80
C VAL A 62 -6.46 -16.15 -7.59
N PHE A 63 -5.15 -16.08 -7.82
CA PHE A 63 -4.14 -16.02 -6.76
C PHE A 63 -4.38 -14.83 -5.82
N SER A 64 -4.58 -13.64 -6.37
CA SER A 64 -4.83 -12.43 -5.57
C SER A 64 -6.13 -12.52 -4.78
N LEU A 65 -7.17 -13.11 -5.37
CA LEU A 65 -8.46 -13.30 -4.72
C LEU A 65 -8.38 -14.30 -3.57
N PHE A 66 -7.64 -15.40 -3.75
CA PHE A 66 -7.37 -16.38 -2.69
C PHE A 66 -6.73 -15.72 -1.46
N PHE A 67 -5.67 -14.93 -1.67
CA PHE A 67 -5.03 -14.19 -0.59
C PHE A 67 -5.97 -13.15 0.03
N PHE A 68 -6.69 -12.40 -0.80
CA PHE A 68 -7.61 -11.37 -0.34
C PHE A 68 -8.71 -11.93 0.57
N ILE A 69 -9.35 -13.05 0.19
CA ILE A 69 -10.44 -13.66 0.96
C ILE A 69 -9.95 -14.11 2.33
N ILE A 70 -8.77 -14.72 2.42
CA ILE A 70 -8.26 -15.26 3.68
C ILE A 70 -7.70 -14.15 4.58
N ASP A 71 -7.08 -13.11 4.01
CA ASP A 71 -6.57 -11.97 4.77
C ASP A 71 -7.70 -11.03 5.24
N PHE A 72 -8.82 -10.98 4.50
CA PHE A 72 -9.91 -10.04 4.72
C PHE A 72 -10.44 -10.01 6.17
N PRO A 73 -10.73 -11.13 6.86
CA PRO A 73 -11.21 -11.10 8.24
C PRO A 73 -10.22 -10.44 9.21
N LEU A 74 -8.91 -10.70 9.05
CA LEU A 74 -7.88 -10.09 9.88
C LEU A 74 -7.73 -8.60 9.58
N SER A 75 -7.73 -8.25 8.29
CA SER A 75 -7.70 -6.87 7.82
C SER A 75 -8.91 -6.07 8.32
N PHE A 76 -10.11 -6.66 8.31
CA PHE A 76 -11.34 -6.06 8.84
C PHE A 76 -11.27 -5.88 10.36
N TYR A 77 -10.86 -6.91 11.10
CA TYR A 77 -10.71 -6.82 12.54
C TYR A 77 -9.67 -5.76 12.93
N SER A 78 -8.48 -5.81 12.32
CA SER A 78 -7.39 -4.90 12.65
C SER A 78 -7.64 -3.47 12.19
N GLY A 79 -8.25 -3.28 11.02
CA GLY A 79 -8.37 -1.99 10.35
C GLY A 79 -9.68 -1.26 10.65
N PHE A 80 -10.75 -1.98 10.99
CA PHE A 80 -12.05 -1.40 11.33
C PHE A 80 -12.37 -1.61 12.81
N ILE A 81 -12.58 -2.85 13.25
CA ILE A 81 -13.10 -3.13 14.61
C ILE A 81 -12.16 -2.58 15.68
N LEU A 82 -10.86 -2.91 15.60
CA LEU A 82 -9.88 -2.50 16.59
C LEU A 82 -9.68 -0.99 16.62
N GLU A 83 -9.63 -0.35 15.45
CA GLU A 83 -9.46 1.12 15.36
C GLU A 83 -10.68 1.85 15.95
N HIS A 84 -11.90 1.33 15.79
CA HIS A 84 -13.11 1.88 16.42
C HIS A 84 -13.16 1.64 17.92
N ARG A 85 -12.78 0.45 18.39
CA ARG A 85 -12.69 0.13 19.83
C ARG A 85 -11.79 1.12 20.57
N PHE A 86 -10.71 1.57 19.94
CA PHE A 86 -9.79 2.55 20.50
C PHE A 86 -10.09 4.00 20.10
N GLN A 87 -11.20 4.26 19.38
CA GLN A 87 -11.64 5.57 18.92
C GLN A 87 -10.63 6.31 18.02
N LEU A 88 -9.83 5.56 17.25
CA LEU A 88 -8.75 6.07 16.39
C LEU A 88 -9.16 6.21 14.92
N SER A 89 -10.33 5.70 14.53
CA SER A 89 -10.91 5.80 13.19
C SER A 89 -12.00 6.87 13.13
N ASN A 90 -12.09 7.56 11.99
CA ASN A 90 -13.22 8.44 11.63
C ASN A 90 -14.10 7.83 10.53
N LEU A 91 -13.76 6.65 10.00
CA LEU A 91 -14.47 6.01 8.91
C LEU A 91 -15.75 5.31 9.38
N SER A 92 -16.86 5.50 8.67
CA SER A 92 -17.98 4.56 8.75
C SER A 92 -17.60 3.19 8.15
N LEU A 93 -18.40 2.16 8.40
CA LEU A 93 -18.20 0.83 7.79
C LEU A 93 -18.09 0.92 6.25
N TRP A 94 -19.03 1.63 5.63
CA TRP A 94 -19.03 1.85 4.18
C TRP A 94 -17.81 2.66 3.71
N GLY A 95 -17.41 3.68 4.48
CA GLY A 95 -16.20 4.44 4.20
C GLY A 95 -14.94 3.56 4.24
N TRP A 96 -14.86 2.65 5.20
CA TRP A 96 -13.75 1.70 5.33
C TRP A 96 -13.72 0.72 4.16
N ILE A 97 -14.85 0.12 3.80
CA ILE A 97 -14.96 -0.80 2.65
C ILE A 97 -14.54 -0.08 1.36
N TRP A 98 -14.97 1.17 1.17
CA TRP A 98 -14.61 1.96 -0.01
C TRP A 98 -13.11 2.26 -0.09
N GLU A 99 -12.50 2.71 1.01
CA GLU A 99 -11.06 2.97 1.06
C GLU A 99 -10.26 1.67 0.87
N MET A 100 -10.69 0.56 1.45
CA MET A 100 -10.09 -0.76 1.25
C MET A 100 -10.17 -1.20 -0.22
N LYS A 101 -11.37 -1.17 -0.83
CA LYS A 101 -11.58 -1.54 -2.23
C LYS A 101 -10.72 -0.71 -3.17
N LYS A 102 -10.65 0.61 -2.95
CA LYS A 102 -9.84 1.52 -3.76
C LYS A 102 -8.36 1.15 -3.70
N ARG A 103 -7.83 0.85 -2.50
CA ARG A 103 -6.45 0.39 -2.31
C ARG A 103 -6.21 -0.96 -2.99
N ALA A 104 -7.13 -1.91 -2.81
CA ALA A 104 -7.04 -3.25 -3.39
C ALA A 104 -7.02 -3.21 -4.92
N VAL A 105 -7.93 -2.47 -5.54
CA VAL A 105 -7.99 -2.32 -7.01
C VAL A 105 -6.74 -1.65 -7.55
N LEU A 106 -6.29 -0.54 -6.95
CA LEU A 106 -5.08 0.14 -7.39
C LEU A 106 -3.84 -0.77 -7.28
N SER A 107 -3.71 -1.47 -6.15
CA SER A 107 -2.61 -2.42 -5.92
C SER A 107 -2.65 -3.59 -6.91
N PHE A 108 -3.84 -4.14 -7.17
CA PHE A 108 -4.04 -5.24 -8.10
C PHE A 108 -3.65 -4.84 -9.53
N LEU A 109 -4.18 -3.72 -10.04
CA LEU A 109 -3.88 -3.26 -11.40
C LEU A 109 -2.40 -2.95 -11.58
N PHE A 110 -1.78 -2.30 -10.59
CA PHE A 110 -0.35 -2.02 -10.62
C PHE A 110 0.48 -3.31 -10.61
N SER A 111 0.17 -4.25 -9.72
CA SER A 111 0.87 -5.54 -9.62
C SER A 111 0.69 -6.40 -10.87
N LEU A 112 -0.52 -6.40 -11.45
CA LEU A 112 -0.81 -7.08 -12.70
C LEU A 112 0.04 -6.50 -13.84
N ALA A 113 0.15 -5.18 -13.96
CA ALA A 113 0.99 -4.55 -14.96
C ALA A 113 2.47 -4.94 -14.80
N LEU A 114 2.97 -5.00 -13.56
CA LEU A 114 4.35 -5.44 -13.28
C LEU A 114 4.57 -6.91 -13.65
N ILE A 115 3.64 -7.79 -13.29
CA ILE A 115 3.74 -9.22 -13.61
C ILE A 115 3.66 -9.46 -15.12
N GLN A 116 2.78 -8.76 -15.83
CA GLN A 116 2.72 -8.84 -17.29
C GLN A 116 4.02 -8.32 -17.92
N GLY A 117 4.56 -7.21 -17.42
CA GLY A 117 5.87 -6.71 -17.84
C GLY A 117 7.00 -7.70 -17.56
N LEU A 118 6.97 -8.42 -16.44
CA LEU A 118 7.94 -9.47 -16.15
C LEU A 118 7.82 -10.63 -17.14
N TYR A 119 6.62 -11.14 -17.37
CA TYR A 119 6.38 -12.22 -18.32
C TYR A 119 6.69 -11.81 -19.76
N PHE A 120 6.51 -10.54 -20.12
CA PHE A 120 6.99 -9.98 -21.38
C PHE A 120 8.50 -10.16 -21.51
N LEU A 121 9.27 -9.73 -20.51
CA LEU A 121 10.73 -9.81 -20.53
C LEU A 121 11.24 -11.25 -20.56
N ILE A 122 10.58 -12.15 -19.82
CA ILE A 122 10.88 -13.59 -19.84
C ILE A 122 10.70 -14.17 -21.25
N ARG A 123 9.63 -13.80 -21.96
CA ARG A 123 9.36 -14.26 -23.33
C ARG A 123 10.26 -13.59 -24.37
N PHE A 124 10.57 -12.32 -24.19
CA PHE A 124 11.36 -11.52 -25.13
C PHE A 124 12.84 -11.91 -25.11
N GLN A 125 13.43 -12.05 -23.92
CA GLN A 125 14.85 -12.35 -23.77
C GLN A 125 15.10 -13.42 -22.68
N PRO A 126 14.81 -14.71 -22.95
CA PRO A 126 14.88 -15.77 -21.94
C PRO A 126 16.26 -15.98 -21.28
N GLY A 127 17.36 -15.65 -21.98
CA GLY A 127 18.71 -15.80 -21.45
C GLY A 127 19.16 -14.68 -20.51
N SER A 128 18.57 -13.48 -20.62
CA SER A 128 18.97 -12.30 -19.83
C SER A 128 17.80 -11.48 -19.30
N TRP A 129 16.60 -12.04 -19.22
CA TRP A 129 15.39 -11.38 -18.72
C TRP A 129 15.59 -10.79 -17.33
N TRP A 130 16.40 -11.42 -16.48
CA TRP A 130 16.65 -10.98 -15.11
C TRP A 130 17.40 -9.64 -15.06
N LEU A 131 18.32 -9.38 -16.00
CA LEU A 131 19.00 -8.09 -16.13
C LEU A 131 18.01 -7.00 -16.53
N TRP A 132 17.15 -7.29 -17.50
CA TRP A 132 16.11 -6.36 -17.95
C TRP A 132 15.06 -6.12 -16.88
N ALA A 133 14.66 -7.16 -16.14
CA ALA A 133 13.71 -7.07 -15.04
C ALA A 133 14.28 -6.24 -13.89
N TRP A 134 15.57 -6.41 -13.57
CA TRP A 134 16.28 -5.57 -12.61
C TRP A 134 16.32 -4.10 -13.06
N ALA A 135 16.70 -3.83 -14.31
CA ALA A 135 16.76 -2.47 -14.85
C ALA A 135 15.37 -1.81 -14.88
N ALA A 136 14.34 -2.57 -15.29
CA ALA A 136 12.95 -2.14 -15.27
C ALA A 136 12.46 -1.87 -13.85
N TYR A 137 12.77 -2.74 -12.89
CA TYR A 137 12.43 -2.55 -11.48
C TYR A 137 13.10 -1.28 -10.91
N ALA A 138 14.38 -1.06 -11.18
CA ALA A 138 15.08 0.16 -10.77
C ALA A 138 14.44 1.42 -11.38
N GLY A 139 14.13 1.38 -12.69
CA GLY A 139 13.44 2.46 -13.39
C GLY A 139 12.06 2.75 -12.82
N VAL A 140 11.21 1.73 -12.68
CA VAL A 140 9.88 1.85 -12.07
C VAL A 140 9.97 2.38 -10.65
N SER A 141 10.92 1.90 -9.83
CA SER A 141 11.10 2.35 -8.44
C SER A 141 11.49 3.83 -8.37
N TRP A 142 12.39 4.28 -9.25
CA TRP A 142 12.78 5.68 -9.34
C TRP A 142 11.61 6.57 -9.82
N ILE A 143 10.86 6.13 -10.83
CA ILE A 143 9.67 6.82 -11.33
C ILE A 143 8.63 6.90 -10.20
N MET A 144 8.33 5.79 -9.53
CA MET A 144 7.38 5.74 -8.43
C MET A 144 7.82 6.61 -7.26
N GLY A 145 9.11 6.68 -6.93
CA GLY A 145 9.61 7.58 -5.90
C GLY A 145 9.29 9.06 -6.19
N LYS A 146 9.20 9.45 -7.47
CA LYS A 146 8.77 10.79 -7.88
C LYS A 146 7.24 10.92 -7.98
N LEU A 147 6.59 9.91 -8.54
CA LEU A 147 5.18 9.92 -8.92
C LEU A 147 4.26 9.66 -7.72
N PHE A 148 4.69 8.84 -6.75
CA PHE A 148 3.92 8.46 -5.57
C PHE A 148 3.31 9.66 -4.82
N PRO A 149 4.08 10.68 -4.41
CA PRO A 149 3.49 11.83 -3.71
C PRO A 149 2.65 12.73 -4.61
N VAL A 150 2.86 12.72 -5.93
CA VAL A 150 2.16 13.61 -6.87
C VAL A 150 0.87 13.00 -7.39
N PHE A 151 0.81 11.68 -7.53
CA PHE A 151 -0.28 10.97 -8.20
C PHE A 151 -0.95 9.98 -7.27
N VAL A 152 -0.19 9.09 -6.60
CA VAL A 152 -0.76 8.02 -5.78
C VAL A 152 -1.40 8.58 -4.51
N VAL A 153 -0.70 9.46 -3.78
CA VAL A 153 -1.23 10.03 -2.53
C VAL A 153 -2.52 10.84 -2.77
N PRO A 154 -2.61 11.71 -3.80
CA PRO A 154 -3.84 12.43 -4.14
C PRO A 154 -5.08 11.59 -4.42
N LEU A 155 -4.94 10.32 -4.83
CA LEU A 155 -6.08 9.41 -5.03
C LEU A 155 -6.80 9.07 -3.71
N PHE A 156 -6.11 9.22 -2.58
CA PHE A 156 -6.63 8.88 -1.26
C PHE A 156 -6.90 10.13 -0.41
N TYR A 157 -6.00 11.11 -0.50
CA TYR A 157 -5.97 12.27 0.38
C TYR A 157 -5.70 13.56 -0.37
N LYS A 158 -6.33 14.64 0.06
CA LYS A 158 -6.13 15.98 -0.47
C LYS A 158 -4.98 16.65 0.25
N TYR A 159 -4.08 17.24 -0.52
CA TYR A 159 -3.12 18.20 -0.02
C TYR A 159 -3.78 19.56 0.20
N GLN A 160 -3.41 20.20 1.31
CA GLN A 160 -3.77 21.56 1.65
C GLN A 160 -2.49 22.32 2.00
N THR A 161 -2.48 23.62 1.76
CA THR A 161 -1.39 24.48 2.24
C THR A 161 -1.40 24.50 3.76
N LEU A 162 -0.23 24.38 4.39
CA LEU A 162 -0.13 24.52 5.82
C LEU A 162 -0.52 25.97 6.21
N PRO A 163 -1.47 26.18 7.15
CA PRO A 163 -1.86 27.52 7.57
C PRO A 163 -0.67 28.36 8.02
N GLU A 164 -0.74 29.67 7.79
CA GLU A 164 0.25 30.59 8.33
C GLU A 164 0.20 30.57 9.87
N GLY A 165 1.37 30.66 10.50
CA GLY A 165 1.47 30.64 11.96
C GLY A 165 2.83 30.17 12.46
N GLU A 166 2.96 30.09 13.78
CA GLU A 166 4.22 29.78 14.45
C GLU A 166 4.78 28.41 14.02
N LEU A 167 3.92 27.40 13.91
CA LEU A 167 4.34 26.05 13.49
C LEU A 167 4.96 26.06 12.10
N ARG A 168 4.32 26.74 11.13
CA ARG A 168 4.83 26.84 9.77
C ARG A 168 6.17 27.58 9.74
N SER A 169 6.29 28.69 10.46
CA SER A 169 7.55 29.44 10.56
C SER A 169 8.69 28.62 11.16
N ARG A 170 8.40 27.85 12.23
CA ARG A 170 9.38 26.94 12.85
C ARG A 170 9.85 25.85 11.89
N ILE A 171 8.93 25.24 11.13
CA ILE A 171 9.28 24.22 10.13
C ILE A 171 10.11 24.83 9.01
N LEU A 172 9.72 25.99 8.49
CA LEU A 172 10.47 26.67 7.43
C LEU A 172 11.90 27.02 7.88
N SER A 173 12.06 27.50 9.12
CA SER A 173 13.37 27.74 9.73
C SER A 173 14.18 26.46 9.89
N LEU A 174 13.54 25.34 10.25
CA LEU A 174 14.22 24.05 10.31
C LEU A 174 14.69 23.58 8.93
N LEU A 175 13.82 23.67 7.91
CA LEU A 175 14.13 23.22 6.55
C LEU A 175 15.24 24.06 5.90
N SER A 176 15.27 25.37 6.16
CA SER A 176 16.31 26.25 5.62
C SER A 176 17.69 25.88 6.14
N ARG A 177 17.81 25.44 7.42
CA ARG A 177 19.08 24.94 7.99
C ARG A 177 19.62 23.69 7.28
N PHE A 178 18.74 22.91 6.65
CA PHE A 178 19.10 21.71 5.89
C PHE A 178 19.07 21.93 4.36
N GLY A 179 18.92 23.17 3.89
CA GLY A 179 18.85 23.49 2.46
C GLY A 179 17.65 22.85 1.74
N LEU A 180 16.58 22.51 2.48
CA LEU A 180 15.37 21.93 1.89
C LEU A 180 14.43 23.04 1.41
N PRO A 181 13.89 22.95 0.18
CA PRO A 181 13.03 23.98 -0.36
C PRO A 181 11.71 24.08 0.43
N ALA A 182 11.43 25.30 0.91
CA ALA A 182 10.24 25.69 1.65
C ALA A 182 8.90 25.46 0.92
N ALA A 183 8.94 25.42 -0.41
CA ALA A 183 7.75 25.45 -1.28
C ALA A 183 6.86 24.20 -1.19
N ASN A 184 7.29 23.15 -0.49
CA ASN A 184 6.64 21.85 -0.50
C ASN A 184 6.21 21.36 0.89
N ILE A 185 5.69 22.26 1.74
CA ILE A 185 5.06 21.88 3.02
C ILE A 185 3.55 21.86 2.85
N PHE A 186 2.94 20.71 3.14
CA PHE A 186 1.49 20.53 3.03
C PHE A 186 0.89 19.93 4.31
N SER A 187 -0.34 20.32 4.59
CA SER A 187 -1.24 19.53 5.43
C SER A 187 -1.96 18.51 4.55
N LEU A 188 -2.21 17.32 5.06
CA LEU A 188 -2.91 16.26 4.36
C LEU A 188 -4.09 15.82 5.21
N ASN A 189 -5.25 15.70 4.57
CA ASN A 189 -6.55 15.49 5.24
C ASN A 189 -6.75 14.07 5.78
N LEU A 190 -5.83 13.61 6.62
CA LEU A 190 -5.86 12.32 7.31
C LEU A 190 -7.07 12.20 8.25
N SER A 191 -7.56 13.33 8.76
CA SER A 191 -8.77 13.45 9.58
C SER A 191 -9.99 12.80 8.94
N LYS A 192 -10.05 12.76 7.60
CA LYS A 192 -11.08 12.01 6.85
C LYS A 192 -11.17 10.54 7.26
N THR A 193 -10.05 9.95 7.70
CA THR A 193 -9.93 8.50 7.91
C THR A 193 -9.55 8.11 9.34
N THR A 194 -8.73 8.90 10.01
CA THR A 194 -8.15 8.56 11.31
C THR A 194 -8.06 9.78 12.21
N LYS A 195 -7.99 9.57 13.53
CA LYS A 195 -7.65 10.59 14.54
C LYS A 195 -6.18 10.60 14.91
N LYS A 196 -5.36 9.74 14.28
CA LYS A 196 -3.93 9.66 14.55
C LYS A 196 -3.22 10.81 13.87
N ALA A 197 -2.31 11.44 14.60
CA ALA A 197 -1.35 12.37 14.00
C ALA A 197 -0.23 11.60 13.30
N ASN A 198 0.23 12.11 12.16
CA ASN A 198 1.38 11.57 11.44
C ASN A 198 2.11 12.66 10.66
N ALA A 199 3.37 12.42 10.36
CA ALA A 199 4.19 13.27 9.51
C ALA A 199 5.01 12.39 8.57
N ALA A 200 5.19 12.85 7.34
CA ALA A 200 5.99 12.14 6.35
C ALA A 200 6.81 13.11 5.53
N PHE A 201 8.04 12.70 5.22
CA PHE A 201 8.84 13.27 4.15
C PHE A 201 8.81 12.30 2.98
N MET A 202 8.36 12.76 1.81
CA MET A 202 8.13 11.90 0.65
C MET A 202 8.57 12.59 -0.64
N GLY A 203 8.90 11.79 -1.67
CA GLY A 203 9.28 12.28 -2.99
C GLY A 203 10.78 12.31 -3.24
N LEU A 204 11.14 12.50 -4.52
CA LEU A 204 12.52 12.54 -5.00
C LEU A 204 12.74 13.75 -5.91
N GLY A 205 13.92 14.36 -5.81
CA GLY A 205 14.26 15.56 -6.58
C GLY A 205 13.28 16.71 -6.32
N LYS A 206 12.63 17.22 -7.37
CA LYS A 206 11.69 18.35 -7.29
C LYS A 206 10.34 18.03 -6.64
N THR A 207 10.00 16.75 -6.46
CA THR A 207 8.70 16.34 -5.85
C THR A 207 8.78 16.12 -4.34
N LYS A 208 9.97 16.30 -3.74
CA LYS A 208 10.20 16.25 -2.30
C LYS A 208 9.22 17.16 -1.57
N ARG A 209 8.53 16.64 -0.58
CA ARG A 209 7.56 17.38 0.23
C ARG A 209 7.51 16.89 1.67
N VAL A 210 7.29 17.83 2.57
CA VAL A 210 6.98 17.58 3.98
C VAL A 210 5.47 17.62 4.13
N VAL A 211 4.91 16.60 4.74
CA VAL A 211 3.46 16.45 4.87
C VAL A 211 3.11 16.17 6.31
N LEU A 212 2.16 16.93 6.84
CA LEU A 212 1.65 16.79 8.19
C LEU A 212 0.18 16.38 8.14
N SER A 213 -0.27 15.62 9.11
CA SER A 213 -1.69 15.37 9.32
C SER A 213 -2.42 16.62 9.81
N ASP A 214 -3.69 16.77 9.43
CA ASP A 214 -4.62 17.80 9.92
C ASP A 214 -5.36 17.40 11.22
N THR A 215 -5.03 16.24 11.78
CA THR A 215 -5.61 15.65 12.99
C THR A 215 -5.03 16.17 14.29
#